data_AF-E9V1T4-F1
#
_entry.id   AF-E9V1T4-F1
#
_cell.length_a   1.000
_cell.length_b   1.000
_cell.length_c   1.000
_cell.angle_alpha   90.00
_cell.angle_beta   90.00
_cell.angle_gamma   90.00
#
_symmetry.space_group_name_H-M   'P 1'
#
loop_
_entity.id
_entity.type
_entity.pdbx_description
1 polymer ?
#
loop_
_entity_poly.entity_id
_entity_poly.type
_entity_poly.pdbx_seq_one_letter_code
_entity_poly.pdbx_strand_id
1 'polypeptide(L)' 'MAVLGARGKLGSAVCDAVESADDLELVARIGRGDELSTITDAGAEVAVDVTTLV' A
#
# COMPACT_ATOMS: atom_id res chain seq x y z
N MET A 1 6.34 3.56 3.03
CA MET A 1 5.71 2.23 2.90
C MET A 1 4.68 2.22 1.78
N ALA A 2 4.54 1.11 1.05
CA ALA A 2 3.49 0.87 0.06
C ALA A 2 2.47 -0.18 0.54
N VAL A 3 1.23 -0.11 0.05
CA VAL A 3 0.19 -1.13 0.32
C VAL A 3 -0.37 -1.66 -1.00
N LEU A 4 -0.27 -2.98 -1.22
CA LEU A 4 -0.89 -3.67 -2.34
C LEU A 4 -2.24 -4.25 -1.91
N GLY A 5 -3.26 -4.10 -2.74
CA GLY A 5 -4.64 -4.38 -2.35
C GLY A 5 -5.27 -3.24 -1.55
N ALA A 6 -4.75 -2.01 -1.67
CA ALA A 6 -5.10 -0.85 -0.86
C ALA A 6 -6.60 -0.46 -0.90
N ARG A 7 -7.34 -0.87 -1.95
CA ARG A 7 -8.78 -0.60 -2.12
C ARG A 7 -9.68 -1.69 -1.51
N GLY A 8 -9.11 -2.78 -0.99
CA GLY A 8 -9.84 -3.87 -0.33
C GLY A 8 -10.11 -3.59 1.15
N LYS A 9 -10.98 -4.37 1.80
CA LYS A 9 -11.37 -4.15 3.22
C LYS A 9 -10.18 -4.12 4.18
N LEU A 10 -9.25 -5.06 4.02
CA LEU A 10 -8.05 -5.11 4.85
C LEU A 10 -7.04 -4.04 4.42
N GLY A 11 -6.83 -3.88 3.10
CA GLY A 11 -5.90 -2.87 2.58
C GLY A 11 -6.25 -1.44 2.95
N SER A 12 -7.54 -1.08 2.99
CA SER A 12 -7.97 0.24 3.45
C SER A 12 -7.65 0.46 4.92
N ALA A 13 -7.92 -0.54 5.77
CA ALA A 13 -7.59 -0.47 7.19
C ALA A 13 -6.08 -0.40 7.45
N VAL A 14 -5.26 -1.09 6.64
CA VAL A 14 -3.80 -0.96 6.69
C VAL A 14 -3.36 0.45 6.30
N CYS A 15 -3.94 1.04 5.25
CA CYS A 15 -3.62 2.42 4.87
C CYS A 15 -3.94 3.40 6.01
N ASP A 16 -5.13 3.30 6.60
CA ASP A 16 -5.56 4.17 7.70
C ASP A 16 -4.64 4.02 8.92
N ALA A 17 -4.21 2.80 9.22
CA ALA A 17 -3.28 2.53 10.31
C ALA A 17 -1.89 3.14 10.06
N VAL A 18 -1.37 3.04 8.83
CA VAL A 18 -0.07 3.63 8.46
C VAL A 18 -0.13 5.16 8.51
N GLU A 19 -1.20 5.78 8.00
CA GLU A 19 -1.37 7.23 8.03
C GLU A 19 -1.59 7.80 9.44
N SER A 20 -2.08 6.97 10.36
CA SER A 20 -2.27 7.35 11.77
C SER A 20 -1.02 7.15 12.63
N ALA A 21 0.02 6.51 12.09
CA ALA A 21 1.26 6.25 12.81
C ALA A 21 2.27 7.38 12.57
N ASP A 22 2.72 8.03 13.64
CA ASP A 22 3.61 9.21 13.56
C ASP A 22 5.01 8.88 12.99
N ASP A 23 5.40 7.62 12.99
CA ASP A 23 6.71 7.12 12.55
C ASP A 23 6.68 6.46 11.16
N LEU A 24 5.54 6.45 10.49
CA LEU A 24 5.37 5.83 9.19
C LEU A 24 4.83 6.81 8.15
N GLU A 25 5.20 6.57 6.89
CA GLU A 25 4.68 7.31 5.75
C GLU A 25 4.11 6.35 4.71
N LEU A 26 2.86 6.58 4.29
CA LEU A 26 2.22 5.85 3.21
C LEU A 26 2.50 6.57 1.88
N VAL A 27 3.45 6.04 1.11
CA VAL A 27 3.91 6.67 -0.15
C VAL A 27 3.23 6.09 -1.40
N ALA A 28 2.65 4.89 -1.32
CA ALA A 28 1.95 4.29 -2.45
C ALA A 28 0.77 3.40 -2.02
N ARG A 29 -0.36 3.57 -2.71
CA ARG A 29 -1.57 2.76 -2.56
C ARG A 29 -1.86 2.04 -3.88
N ILE A 30 -1.55 0.75 -3.95
CA ILE A 30 -1.64 -0.05 -5.18
C ILE A 30 -2.93 -0.88 -5.18
N GLY A 31 -3.77 -0.63 -6.18
CA GLY A 31 -4.99 -1.37 -6.46
C GLY A 31 -4.88 -2.24 -7.72
N ARG A 32 -5.96 -2.96 -8.03
CA ARG A 32 -6.05 -3.75 -9.27
C ARG A 32 -5.99 -2.81 -10.48
N GLY A 33 -5.06 -3.09 -11.39
CA GLY A 33 -4.85 -2.32 -12.63
C GLY A 33 -3.82 -1.20 -12.51
N ASP A 34 -3.34 -0.90 -11.29
CA ASP A 34 -2.24 0.04 -11.10
C ASP A 34 -0.90 -0.66 -11.46
N GLU A 35 0.08 0.10 -11.96
CA GLU A 35 1.39 -0.44 -12.31
C GLU A 35 2.27 -0.65 -11.07
N LEU A 36 2.99 -1.78 -10.99
CA LEU A 36 3.88 -2.05 -9.86
C LEU A 36 5.10 -1.10 -9.81
N SER A 37 5.48 -0.49 -10.94
CA SER A 37 6.51 0.57 -11.00
C SER A 37 6.19 1.75 -10.09
N THR A 38 4.90 2.02 -9.82
CA THR A 38 4.47 3.07 -8.90
C THR A 38 5.05 2.89 -7.49
N ILE A 39 5.34 1.66 -7.06
CA ILE A 39 5.97 1.38 -5.76
C ILE A 39 7.39 1.96 -5.72
N THR A 40 8.19 1.71 -6.75
CA THR A 40 9.57 2.21 -6.83
C THR A 40 9.63 3.70 -7.14
N ASP A 41 8.74 4.20 -7.99
CA ASP A 41 8.67 5.62 -8.36
C ASP A 41 8.29 6.50 -7.14
N ALA A 42 7.47 5.96 -6.23
CA ALA A 42 7.12 6.60 -4.96
C ALA A 42 8.22 6.44 -3.87
N GLY A 43 9.32 5.74 -4.14
CA GLY A 43 10.40 5.54 -3.18
C GLY A 43 10.01 4.63 -2.00
N ALA A 44 9.07 3.70 -2.17
CA ALA A 44 8.69 2.81 -1.08
C ALA A 44 9.80 1.82 -0.72
N GLU A 45 10.28 1.88 0.52
CA GLU A 45 11.31 0.97 1.05
C GLU A 45 10.73 -0.35 1.58
N VAL A 46 9.47 -0.34 2.00
CA VAL A 46 8.73 -1.48 2.57
C VAL A 46 7.35 -1.54 1.94
N ALA A 47 6.86 -2.74 1.67
CA ALA A 47 5.51 -2.97 1.16
C ALA A 47 4.73 -3.98 2.01
N VAL A 48 3.43 -3.74 2.18
CA VAL A 48 2.47 -4.68 2.76
C VAL A 48 1.58 -5.20 1.63
N ASP A 49 1.58 -6.51 1.41
CA ASP A 49 0.74 -7.17 0.41
C ASP A 49 -0.46 -7.83 1.09
N VAL A 50 -1.65 -7.34 0.77
CA VAL A 50 -2.94 -7.90 1.20
C VAL A 50 -3.84 -8.14 -0.01
N THR A 51 -3.28 -8.80 -1.01
CA THR A 51 -4.00 -9.23 -2.22
C THR A 51 -4.45 -10.68 -2.14
N THR A 52 -5.23 -11.11 -3.13
CA THR A 52 -5.66 -12.51 -3.28
C THR A 52 -4.84 -13.18 -4.38
N LEU A 53 -4.51 -14.46 -4.18
CA LEU A 53 -3.85 -15.30 -5.18
C LEU A 53 -4.86 -15.88 -6.19
N VAL A 54 -5.70 -15.06 -6.82
CA VAL A 54 -6.63 -15.48 -7.88
C VAL A 54 -7.04 -14.34 -8.81
#